data_AF-A0A978SPK3-F1
#
_entry.id   AF-A0A978SPK3-F1
#
_cell.length_a   1.000
_cell.length_b   1.000
_cell.length_c   1.000
_cell.angle_alpha   90.00
_cell.angle_beta   90.00
_cell.angle_gamma   90.00
#
_symmetry.space_group_name_H-M   'P 1'
#
loop_
_entity.id
_entity.type
_entity.pdbx_description
1 polymer ?
#
loop_
_entity_poly.entity_id
_entity_poly.type
_entity_poly.pdbx_seq_one_letter_code
_entity_poly.pdbx_strand_id
1 'polypeptide(L)' 'MAQLIDRATLEMELNRVLEQARSACAVNGDQSNECAAAWDIVEELQAALSHRKTAQKSSLEIYCDQNPGAAECRIYDV' A
#
# COMPACT_ATOMS: atom_id res chain seq x y z
N MET A 1 11.31 11.75 8.11
CA MET A 1 11.64 12.44 6.85
C MET A 1 11.71 11.46 5.67
N ALA A 2 12.42 10.32 5.75
CA ALA A 2 12.50 9.34 4.65
C ALA A 2 11.15 8.70 4.25
N GLN A 3 10.27 8.37 5.21
CA GLN A 3 8.95 7.78 4.92
C GLN A 3 7.98 8.71 4.19
N LEU A 4 8.13 10.03 4.31
CA LEU A 4 7.25 10.99 3.65
C LEU A 4 7.64 11.21 2.18
N ILE A 5 8.94 11.14 1.88
CA ILE A 5 9.46 11.22 0.50
C ILE A 5 9.01 9.99 -0.31
N ASP A 6 8.92 8.84 0.33
CA ASP A 6 8.56 7.56 -0.30
C ASP A 6 7.05 7.40 -0.58
N ARG A 7 6.17 8.00 0.23
CA ARG A 7 4.71 7.98 -0.07
C ARG A 7 4.33 8.95 -1.19
N ALA A 8 4.83 10.19 -1.15
CA ALA A 8 4.49 11.19 -2.15
C ALA A 8 4.96 10.78 -3.56
N THR A 9 6.10 10.08 -3.65
CA THR A 9 6.61 9.52 -4.90
C THR A 9 5.73 8.39 -5.43
N LEU A 10 5.26 7.47 -4.57
CA LEU A 10 4.30 6.44 -4.97
C LEU A 10 2.95 7.02 -5.41
N GLU A 11 2.44 8.07 -4.74
CA GLU A 11 1.19 8.73 -5.14
C GLU A 11 1.33 9.43 -6.50
N MET A 12 2.49 10.04 -6.78
CA MET A 12 2.81 10.60 -8.09
C MET A 12 2.87 9.51 -9.18
N GLU A 13 3.54 8.39 -8.90
CA GLU A 13 3.64 7.28 -9.85
C GLU A 13 2.27 6.62 -10.08
N LEU A 14 1.43 6.49 -9.05
CA LEU A 14 0.05 6.00 -9.18
C LEU A 14 -0.76 6.84 -10.18
N ASN A 15 -0.66 8.17 -10.11
CA ASN A 15 -1.34 9.04 -11.07
C ASN A 15 -0.79 8.84 -12.49
N ARG A 16 0.52 8.64 -12.64
CA ARG A 16 1.15 8.37 -13.93
C ARG A 16 0.64 7.06 -14.54
N VAL A 17 0.62 5.97 -13.76
CA VAL A 17 0.19 4.65 -14.26
C VAL A 17 -1.33 4.58 -14.49
N LEU A 18 -2.14 5.36 -13.77
CA LEU A 18 -3.57 5.48 -14.04
C LEU A 18 -3.85 6.02 -15.44
N GLU A 19 -3.14 7.08 -15.84
CA GLU A 19 -3.27 7.61 -17.20
C GLU A 19 -2.72 6.65 -18.25
N GLN A 20 -1.66 5.90 -17.94
CA GLN A 20 -1.15 4.86 -18.83
C GLN A 20 -2.13 3.70 -19.00
N ALA A 21 -2.77 3.23 -17.93
CA ALA A 21 -3.77 2.17 -17.99
C ALA A 21 -4.97 2.61 -18.84
N ARG A 22 -5.49 3.83 -18.60
CA ARG A 22 -6.56 4.41 -19.42
C ARG A 22 -6.17 4.49 -20.90
N SER A 23 -4.95 4.96 -21.19
CA SER A 23 -4.47 5.05 -22.56
C SER A 23 -4.27 3.67 -23.19
N ALA A 24 -3.76 2.68 -22.45
CA ALA A 24 -3.56 1.32 -22.94
C ALA A 24 -4.89 0.66 -23.31
N CYS A 25 -5.92 0.83 -22.48
CA CYS A 25 -7.27 0.34 -22.78
C CYS A 25 -7.91 1.09 -23.96
N ALA A 26 -7.74 2.41 -24.04
CA ALA A 26 -8.26 3.20 -25.17
C ALA A 26 -7.62 2.84 -26.52
N VAL A 27 -6.33 2.47 -26.52
CA VAL A 27 -5.58 2.12 -27.75
C VAL A 27 -5.77 0.66 -28.14
N ASN A 28 -5.72 -0.27 -27.17
CA ASN A 28 -5.70 -1.71 -27.44
C ASN A 28 -7.07 -2.39 -27.22
N GLY A 29 -8.02 -1.68 -26.61
CA GLY A 29 -9.35 -2.17 -26.24
C GLY A 29 -9.42 -2.66 -24.78
N ASP A 30 -10.59 -2.53 -24.17
CA ASP A 30 -10.80 -2.80 -22.74
C ASP A 30 -10.59 -4.27 -22.33
N GLN A 31 -10.66 -5.21 -23.28
CA GLN A 31 -10.44 -6.65 -23.04
C GLN A 31 -9.06 -7.12 -23.52
N SER A 32 -8.17 -6.20 -23.90
CA SER A 32 -6.81 -6.55 -24.32
C SER A 32 -5.93 -6.96 -23.14
N ASN A 33 -4.92 -7.79 -23.42
CA ASN A 33 -3.93 -8.18 -22.43
C ASN A 33 -3.12 -6.96 -21.95
N GLU A 34 -2.89 -6.00 -22.84
CA GLU A 34 -2.18 -4.76 -22.58
C GLU A 34 -2.95 -3.86 -21.60
N CYS A 35 -4.28 -3.77 -21.75
CA CYS A 35 -5.15 -3.08 -20.80
C CYS A 35 -5.11 -3.77 -19.42
N ALA A 36 -5.25 -5.09 -19.38
CA ALA A 36 -5.21 -5.87 -18.14
C ALA A 36 -3.88 -5.70 -17.40
N ALA A 37 -2.75 -5.90 -18.09
CA ALA A 37 -1.43 -5.75 -17.49
C ALA A 37 -1.15 -4.32 -16.98
N ALA A 38 -1.69 -3.29 -17.65
CA ALA A 38 -1.55 -1.92 -17.17
C ALA A 38 -2.38 -1.66 -15.90
N TRP A 39 -3.56 -2.28 -15.77
CA TRP A 39 -4.35 -2.24 -14.54
C TRP A 39 -3.72 -3.06 -13.40
N ASP A 40 -3.07 -4.18 -13.68
CA ASP A 40 -2.33 -4.95 -12.66
C ASP A 40 -1.27 -4.06 -11.96
N ILE A 41 -0.56 -3.23 -12.74
CA ILE A 41 0.43 -2.28 -12.19
C ILE A 41 -0.24 -1.25 -11.25
N VAL A 42 -1.44 -0.78 -11.62
CA VAL A 42 -2.22 0.15 -10.76
C VAL A 42 -2.60 -0.54 -9.45
N GLU A 43 -3.07 -1.78 -9.52
CA GLU A 43 -3.47 -2.57 -8.35
C GLU A 43 -2.30 -2.78 -7.39
N GLU A 44 -1.13 -3.18 -7.90
CA GLU A 44 0.07 -3.40 -7.09
C GLU A 44 0.55 -2.12 -6.39
N LEU A 45 0.53 -0.97 -7.08
CA LEU A 45 0.88 0.31 -6.47
C LEU A 45 -0.10 0.75 -5.39
N GLN A 46 -1.40 0.53 -5.61
CA GLN A 46 -2.43 0.79 -4.59
C GLN A 46 -2.29 -0.13 -3.38
N ALA A 47 -1.96 -1.41 -3.60
CA ALA A 47 -1.68 -2.37 -2.54
C ALA A 47 -0.47 -1.94 -1.70
N ALA A 48 0.64 -1.52 -2.35
CA ALA A 48 1.82 -1.00 -1.67
C ALA A 48 1.51 0.26 -0.82
N LEU A 49 0.69 1.19 -1.34
CA LEU A 49 0.24 2.36 -0.59
C LEU A 49 -0.64 1.98 0.61
N SER A 50 -1.52 0.99 0.44
CA SER A 50 -2.38 0.48 1.53
C SER A 50 -1.57 -0.20 2.63
N HIS A 51 -0.64 -1.09 2.26
CA HIS A 51 0.24 -1.79 3.20
C HIS A 51 1.07 -0.81 4.04
N ARG A 52 1.50 0.31 3.46
CA ARG A 52 2.20 1.36 4.22
C ARG A 52 1.31 2.08 5.23
N LYS A 53 0.00 2.19 4.98
CA LYS A 53 -0.94 2.75 5.97
C LYS A 53 -1.08 1.84 7.18
N THR A 54 -1.06 0.52 6.98
CA THR A 54 -1.21 -0.46 8.06
C THR A 54 0.08 -0.75 8.81
N ALA A 55 1.25 -0.36 8.28
CA ALA A 55 2.54 -0.54 8.95
C ALA A 55 2.76 0.37 10.19
N GLN A 56 1.81 1.23 10.54
CA GLN A 56 1.89 2.01 11.78
C GLN A 56 1.30 1.21 12.95
N LYS A 57 2.13 0.98 13.97
CA LYS A 57 1.68 0.43 15.25
C LYS A 57 0.60 1.33 15.85
N SER A 58 -0.48 0.72 16.31
CA SER A 58 -1.50 1.34 17.15
C SER A 58 -0.91 1.82 18.48
N SER A 59 -1.64 2.69 19.18
CA SER A 59 -1.23 3.14 20.52
C SER A 59 -1.07 1.99 21.51
N LEU A 60 -1.87 0.93 21.38
CA LEU A 60 -1.76 -0.27 22.20
C LEU A 60 -0.49 -1.06 21.88
N GLU A 61 -0.16 -1.27 20.60
CA GLU A 61 1.06 -1.98 20.20
C GLU A 61 2.32 -1.24 20.68
N ILE A 62 2.36 0.09 20.53
CA ILE A 62 3.48 0.91 21.03
C ILE A 62 3.61 0.79 22.55
N TYR A 63 2.47 0.81 23.27
CA TYR A 63 2.47 0.66 24.72
C TYR A 63 2.97 -0.73 25.15
N CYS A 64 2.52 -1.79 24.47
CA CYS A 64 2.91 -3.15 24.78
C CYS A 64 4.36 -3.47 24.46
N ASP A 65 4.95 -2.87 23.41
CA ASP A 65 6.39 -2.96 23.15
C ASP A 65 7.23 -2.46 24.34
N GLN A 66 6.76 -1.39 24.99
CA GLN A 66 7.45 -0.74 26.10
C GLN A 66 7.10 -1.35 27.46
N ASN A 67 5.92 -1.98 27.57
CA ASN A 67 5.36 -2.51 28.81
C ASN A 67 4.83 -3.95 28.61
N PRO A 68 5.70 -4.93 28.27
CA PRO A 68 5.25 -6.29 27.95
C PRO A 68 4.58 -7.01 29.14
N GLY A 69 4.85 -6.56 30.37
CA GLY A 69 4.24 -7.10 31.59
C GLY A 69 2.89 -6.49 31.96
N ALA A 70 2.39 -5.48 31.23
CA ALA A 70 1.08 -4.89 31.47
C ALA A 70 -0.05 -5.90 31.23
N ALA A 71 -1.19 -5.74 31.90
CA ALA A 71 -2.26 -6.73 31.86
C ALA A 71 -2.84 -6.92 30.44
N GLU A 72 -2.88 -5.84 29.68
CA GLU A 72 -3.35 -5.75 28.29
C GLU A 72 -2.35 -6.32 27.27
N CYS A 73 -1.13 -6.64 27.68
CA CYS A 73 0.00 -6.96 26.79
C CYS A 73 0.59 -8.37 26.99
N ARG A 74 0.17 -9.09 28.03
CA ARG A 74 0.67 -10.45 28.30
C ARG A 74 0.18 -11.42 27.23
N ILE A 75 1.12 -11.98 26.49
CA ILE A 75 0.87 -13.09 25.58
C ILE A 75 1.29 -14.37 26.30
N TYR A 76 0.38 -15.35 26.35
CA TYR A 76 0.64 -16.66 26.95
C TYR A 76 0.78 -17.69 25.83
N ASP A 77 1.85 -18.48 25.87
CA ASP A 77 1.97 -19.64 24.99
C ASP A 77 0.92 -20.68 25.37
N VAL A 78 0.20 -21.19 24.36
CA VAL A 78 -0.85 -22.22 24.50
C VAL A 78 -0.43 -23.53 23.85
#